data_AF-A0A2G6J5D6-F1
#
_entry.id   AF-A0A2G6J5D6-F1
#
_cell.length_a   1.000
_cell.length_b   1.000
_cell.length_c   1.000
_cell.angle_alpha   90.00
_cell.angle_beta   90.00
_cell.angle_gamma   90.00
#
_symmetry.space_group_name_H-M   'P 1'
#
loop_
_entity.id
_entity.type
_entity.pdbx_description
1 polymer ?
#
loop_
_entity_poly.entity_id
_entity_poly.type
_entity_poly.pdbx_seq_one_letter_code
_entity_poly.pdbx_strand_id
1 'polypeptide(L)'
;MAAYGEWIKGRRAPAAMRPPAPGSGREPSARIAAGGPVALAVLGVGPRAARCRRVDDGSLVAYRPADRVALAPGTVVTVKARVAAGRLEGEVIDTAVDAEALGLEPLGLVELAPGPPRRVRLAPLAPADALEEAARLAEFGDPEGAIALAHAALDEDLRRLDAHAILGDIALGADRVADALAHYAVGAAIGDLSVPAEGAGELPWSEADNHAYLACLYGCARALRRLGRERDAAAPLARLLALDPDDGLGASGLMRALQR
;
A
#
# COMPACT_ATOMS: atom_id res chain seq x y z
N MET A 1 4.59 14.70 -3.87
CA MET A 1 5.16 13.84 -2.82
C MET A 1 4.02 13.19 -2.06
N ALA A 2 3.61 12.01 -2.55
CA ALA A 2 2.65 11.02 -2.03
C ALA A 2 1.49 11.52 -1.11
N ALA A 3 0.39 11.95 -1.72
CA ALA A 3 -0.90 12.21 -1.04
C ALA A 3 -1.66 10.92 -0.64
N TYR A 4 -1.09 9.74 -0.89
CA TYR A 4 -1.76 8.44 -0.70
C TYR A 4 -2.15 8.19 0.76
N GLY A 5 -1.33 8.63 1.72
CA GLY A 5 -1.67 8.55 3.15
C GLY A 5 -2.98 9.27 3.46
N GLU A 6 -3.19 10.48 2.91
CA GLU A 6 -4.43 11.25 3.09
C GLU A 6 -5.65 10.61 2.39
N TRP A 7 -5.44 9.68 1.46
CA TRP A 7 -6.53 8.92 0.85
C TRP A 7 -7.00 7.76 1.72
N ILE A 8 -6.09 7.14 2.46
CA ILE A 8 -6.42 6.09 3.43
C ILE A 8 -6.97 6.71 4.73
N LYS A 9 -6.69 8.00 5.00
CA LYS A 9 -7.19 8.72 6.18
C LYS A 9 -8.68 9.06 6.11
N GLY A 10 -9.44 8.50 7.04
CA GLY A 10 -10.68 9.07 7.54
C GLY A 10 -10.44 10.15 8.61
N ARG A 11 -9.91 11.32 8.20
CA ARG A 11 -9.64 12.56 8.99
C ARG A 11 -8.37 12.65 9.89
N ARG A 12 -7.48 13.58 9.48
CA ARG A 12 -6.56 14.51 10.18
C ARG A 12 -5.93 14.13 11.53
N ALA A 13 -4.62 13.91 11.52
CA ALA A 13 -3.74 13.96 12.69
C ALA A 13 -3.54 15.40 13.22
N PRO A 14 -3.34 15.61 14.54
CA PRO A 14 -2.61 16.78 15.01
C PRO A 14 -1.13 16.65 14.64
N ALA A 15 -0.53 17.77 14.23
CA ALA A 15 0.90 17.83 13.96
C ALA A 15 1.69 17.73 15.27
N ALA A 16 2.39 16.62 15.48
CA ALA A 16 3.73 16.53 16.10
C ALA A 16 3.99 15.09 16.58
N MET A 17 4.70 14.29 15.80
CA MET A 17 5.66 13.31 16.34
C MET A 17 6.53 12.77 15.21
N ARG A 18 7.82 13.12 15.25
CA ARG A 18 8.87 12.38 14.53
C ARG A 18 9.29 11.20 15.40
N PRO A 19 9.49 10.00 14.85
CA PRO A 19 10.06 8.88 15.60
C PRO A 19 11.51 9.21 16.01
N PRO A 20 11.98 8.75 17.18
CA PRO A 20 13.38 8.86 17.56
C PRO A 20 14.24 7.93 16.70
N ALA A 21 15.47 8.37 16.40
CA ALA A 21 16.45 7.63 15.61
C ALA A 21 16.81 6.26 16.24
N PRO A 22 17.19 5.25 15.42
CA PRO A 22 17.39 3.88 15.90
C PRO A 22 18.59 3.80 16.85
N GLY A 23 18.32 3.47 18.12
CA GLY A 23 19.32 3.14 19.13
C GLY A 23 19.55 1.63 19.18
N SER A 24 20.80 1.21 19.00
CA SER A 24 21.24 -0.18 19.15
C SER A 24 21.20 -0.62 20.62
N GLY A 25 20.36 -1.61 20.95
CA GLY A 25 20.37 -2.27 22.25
C GLY A 25 19.34 -3.40 22.32
N ARG A 26 19.80 -4.61 22.65
CA ARG A 26 18.98 -5.84 22.73
C ARG A 26 18.42 -6.02 24.16
N GLU A 27 17.17 -6.51 24.24
CA GLU A 27 16.38 -6.99 25.40
C GLU A 27 15.85 -5.95 26.42
N PRO A 28 14.79 -6.23 27.21
CA PRO A 28 13.80 -7.32 27.23
C PRO A 28 12.35 -6.83 26.98
N SER A 29 11.37 -7.75 26.91
CA SER A 29 9.93 -7.52 26.70
C SER A 29 9.37 -6.38 27.56
N ALA A 30 9.19 -5.20 26.96
CA ALA A 30 8.78 -3.99 27.64
C ALA A 30 7.30 -4.05 28.04
N ARG A 31 7.04 -3.80 29.33
CA ARG A 31 5.70 -3.58 29.87
C ARG A 31 5.04 -2.43 29.11
N ILE A 32 3.82 -2.68 28.64
CA ILE A 32 3.01 -1.72 27.90
C ILE A 32 2.71 -0.55 28.83
N ALA A 33 3.30 0.62 28.57
CA ALA A 33 2.96 1.84 29.27
C ALA A 33 1.50 2.18 28.95
N ALA A 34 0.64 2.12 29.97
CA ALA A 34 -0.77 2.46 29.83
C ALA A 34 -0.91 3.98 29.57
N GLY A 35 -1.52 4.36 28.45
CA GLY A 35 -2.21 5.65 28.34
C GLY A 35 -2.03 6.48 27.07
N GLY A 36 -1.17 6.11 26.11
CA GLY A 36 -0.92 6.90 24.90
C GLY A 36 -1.29 6.19 23.58
N PRO A 37 -1.49 6.93 22.48
CA PRO A 37 -1.56 6.34 21.14
C PRO A 37 -0.30 5.54 20.81
N VAL A 38 -0.45 4.41 20.13
CA VAL A 38 0.65 3.51 19.74
C VAL A 38 0.69 3.44 18.21
N ALA A 39 1.87 3.62 17.62
CA ALA A 39 2.09 3.44 16.19
C ALA A 39 2.50 2.00 15.88
N LEU A 40 1.83 1.39 14.91
CA LEU A 40 1.96 -0.01 14.53
C LEU A 40 2.19 -0.13 13.01
N ALA A 41 3.34 -0.65 12.61
CA ALA A 41 3.56 -1.12 11.25
C ALA A 41 2.78 -2.42 11.03
N VAL A 42 1.83 -2.43 10.09
CA VAL A 42 1.03 -3.60 9.71
C VAL A 42 1.87 -4.47 8.78
N LEU A 43 2.20 -5.67 9.25
CA LEU A 43 3.02 -6.63 8.50
C LEU A 43 2.16 -7.67 7.77
N GLY A 44 1.03 -8.05 8.36
CA GLY A 44 0.10 -9.02 7.79
C GLY A 44 -1.28 -8.85 8.40
N VAL A 45 -2.33 -9.19 7.65
CA VAL A 45 -3.72 -9.05 8.08
C VAL A 45 -4.41 -10.40 8.00
N GLY A 46 -4.88 -10.91 9.13
CA GLY A 46 -5.69 -12.13 9.20
C GLY A 46 -7.15 -11.83 9.54
N PRO A 47 -8.01 -12.86 9.59
CA PRO A 47 -9.47 -12.69 9.73
C PRO A 47 -9.92 -12.00 11.03
N ARG A 48 -9.11 -12.05 12.08
CA ARG A 48 -9.46 -11.55 13.42
C ARG A 48 -8.40 -10.66 14.07
N ALA A 49 -7.21 -10.58 13.48
CA ALA A 49 -6.10 -9.82 14.01
C ALA A 49 -5.10 -9.51 12.89
N ALA A 50 -4.43 -8.38 12.99
CA ALA A 50 -3.26 -8.05 12.21
C ALA A 50 -1.99 -8.40 12.99
N ARG A 51 -0.99 -8.90 12.28
CA ARG A 51 0.38 -9.01 12.76
C ARG A 51 1.04 -7.65 12.55
N CYS A 52 1.50 -7.05 13.63
CA CYS A 52 2.10 -5.72 13.60
C CYS A 52 3.47 -5.70 14.28
N ARG A 53 4.28 -4.71 13.90
CA ARG A 53 5.49 -4.30 14.60
C ARG A 53 5.26 -2.93 15.22
N ARG A 54 5.57 -2.75 16.50
CA ARG A 54 5.54 -1.43 17.12
C ARG A 54 6.66 -0.56 16.55
N VAL A 55 6.35 0.69 16.22
CA VAL A 55 7.32 1.61 15.62
C VAL A 55 8.34 2.13 16.63
N ASP A 56 7.97 2.20 17.91
CA ASP A 56 8.82 2.77 18.97
C ASP A 56 9.93 1.82 19.46
N ASP A 57 9.63 0.53 19.62
CA ASP A 57 10.57 -0.46 20.15
C ASP A 57 10.82 -1.66 19.22
N GLY A 58 10.15 -1.71 18.06
CA GLY A 58 10.30 -2.80 17.10
C GLY A 58 9.68 -4.13 17.52
N SER A 59 8.98 -4.20 18.65
CA SER A 59 8.40 -5.45 19.13
C SER A 59 7.21 -5.91 18.28
N LEU A 60 7.09 -7.23 18.08
CA LEU A 60 5.97 -7.83 17.36
C LEU A 60 4.75 -7.98 18.26
N VAL A 61 3.59 -7.57 17.77
CA VAL A 61 2.32 -7.63 18.49
C VAL A 61 1.19 -8.12 17.57
N ALA A 62 0.24 -8.85 18.15
CA ALA A 62 -1.04 -9.10 17.51
C ALA A 62 -2.00 -7.96 17.84
N TYR A 63 -2.46 -7.25 16.81
CA TYR A 63 -3.40 -6.15 16.92
C TYR A 63 -4.81 -6.57 16.48
N ARG A 64 -5.83 -6.25 17.27
CA ARG A 64 -7.23 -6.41 16.86
C ARG A 64 -7.90 -5.04 16.71
N PRO A 65 -8.25 -4.63 15.48
CA PRO A 65 -9.01 -3.40 15.28
C PRO A 65 -10.40 -3.54 15.91
N ALA A 66 -10.83 -2.52 16.65
CA ALA A 66 -12.16 -2.45 17.26
C ALA A 66 -13.24 -1.98 16.28
N ASP A 67 -12.84 -1.33 15.18
CA ASP A 67 -13.65 -0.44 14.34
C ASP A 67 -13.86 -0.94 12.89
N ARG A 68 -13.53 -2.20 12.57
CA ARG A 68 -13.60 -2.76 11.19
C ARG A 68 -12.91 -1.88 10.13
N VAL A 69 -11.96 -1.04 10.53
CA VAL A 69 -11.22 -0.21 9.57
C VAL A 69 -10.44 -1.10 8.60
N ALA A 70 -10.34 -0.66 7.35
CA ALA A 70 -9.50 -1.31 6.35
C ALA A 70 -8.04 -1.26 6.81
N LEU A 71 -7.41 -2.42 6.97
CA LEU A 71 -5.97 -2.55 7.22
C LEU A 71 -5.33 -3.18 5.99
N ALA A 72 -4.22 -2.62 5.53
CA ALA A 72 -3.40 -3.20 4.49
C ALA A 72 -1.97 -3.40 5.03
N PRO A 73 -1.32 -4.56 4.76
CA PRO A 73 0.12 -4.70 4.99
C PRO A 73 0.89 -3.55 4.35
N GLY A 74 1.99 -3.11 4.95
CA GLY A 74 2.74 -1.95 4.44
C GLY A 74 2.11 -0.59 4.81
N THR A 75 1.22 -0.55 5.81
CA THR A 75 0.77 0.69 6.45
C THR A 75 1.35 0.84 7.84
N VAL A 76 1.43 2.08 8.34
CA VAL A 76 1.58 2.40 9.76
C VAL A 76 0.27 2.96 10.27
N VAL A 77 -0.32 2.31 11.27
CA VAL A 77 -1.55 2.75 11.93
C VAL A 77 -1.25 3.28 13.33
N THR A 78 -1.83 4.44 13.66
CA THR A 78 -1.82 4.96 15.02
C THR A 78 -3.11 4.57 15.71
N VAL A 79 -2.99 3.93 16.88
CA VAL A 79 -4.15 3.32 17.56
C VAL A 79 -4.25 3.79 19.00
N LYS A 80 -5.48 4.02 19.48
CA LYS A 80 -5.75 4.18 20.91
C LYS A 80 -5.79 2.80 21.55
N ALA A 81 -4.61 2.32 21.93
CA ALA A 81 -4.39 0.96 22.38
C ALA A 81 -4.91 0.70 23.80
N ARG A 82 -5.54 -0.46 23.98
CA ARG A 82 -5.71 -1.14 25.27
C ARG A 82 -5.16 -2.55 25.17
N VAL A 83 -4.71 -3.09 26.29
CA VAL A 83 -4.23 -4.48 26.37
C VAL A 83 -5.37 -5.33 26.89
N ALA A 84 -5.80 -6.32 26.11
CA ALA A 84 -6.81 -7.28 26.51
C ALA A 84 -6.34 -8.70 26.17
N ALA A 85 -6.31 -9.59 27.16
CA ALA A 85 -5.90 -11.00 26.99
C ALA A 85 -4.55 -11.18 26.25
N GLY A 86 -3.56 -10.33 26.55
CA GLY A 86 -2.23 -10.38 25.92
C GLY A 86 -2.17 -9.87 24.47
N ARG A 87 -3.25 -9.27 23.97
CA ARG A 87 -3.32 -8.65 22.64
C ARG A 87 -3.55 -7.16 22.75
N LEU A 88 -3.05 -6.43 21.76
CA LEU A 88 -3.32 -5.01 21.62
C LEU A 88 -4.65 -4.87 20.87
N GLU A 89 -5.62 -4.19 21.46
CA GLU A 89 -6.89 -3.88 20.81
C GLU A 89 -7.12 -2.37 20.86
N GLY A 90 -7.80 -1.80 19.88
CA GLY A 90 -8.01 -0.36 19.87
C GLY A 90 -8.76 0.15 18.66
N GLU A 91 -9.09 1.43 18.71
CA GLU A 91 -9.57 2.20 17.57
C GLU A 91 -8.37 2.73 16.79
N VAL A 92 -8.41 2.63 15.47
CA VAL A 92 -7.43 3.27 14.59
C VAL A 92 -7.80 4.73 14.44
N ILE A 93 -6.90 5.61 14.84
CA ILE A 93 -7.12 7.06 14.79
C ILE A 93 -6.35 7.75 13.66
N ASP A 94 -5.34 7.07 13.09
CA ASP A 94 -4.64 7.55 11.91
C ASP A 94 -4.05 6.37 11.13
N THR A 95 -3.94 6.53 9.81
CA THR A 95 -3.29 5.56 8.92
C THR A 95 -2.38 6.31 7.96
N ALA A 96 -1.14 5.84 7.83
CA ALA A 96 -0.16 6.37 6.92
C ALA A 96 0.54 5.24 6.16
N VAL A 97 1.14 5.58 5.02
CA VAL A 97 2.17 4.75 4.40
C VAL A 97 3.49 5.42 4.70
N ASP A 98 4.28 4.81 5.57
CA ASP A 98 5.57 5.33 6.02
C ASP A 98 6.65 4.28 5.73
N ALA A 99 7.30 4.46 4.58
CA ALA A 99 8.33 3.56 4.11
C ALA A 99 9.54 3.46 5.04
N GLU A 100 9.89 4.56 5.72
CA GLU A 100 11.01 4.60 6.66
C GLU A 100 10.68 3.77 7.89
N ALA A 101 9.50 3.95 8.49
CA ALA A 101 9.03 3.16 9.62
C ALA A 101 8.84 1.66 9.27
N LEU A 102 8.55 1.37 8.00
CA LEU A 102 8.45 0.01 7.50
C LEU A 102 9.83 -0.60 7.17
N GLY A 103 10.87 0.23 7.00
CA GLY A 103 12.21 -0.20 6.60
C GLY A 103 12.26 -0.69 5.16
N LEU A 104 11.43 -0.12 4.27
CA LEU A 104 11.35 -0.57 2.88
C LEU A 104 12.44 0.09 2.04
N GLU A 105 13.24 -0.74 1.36
CA GLU A 105 14.18 -0.27 0.35
C GLU A 105 13.47 -0.09 -1.00
N PRO A 106 13.67 1.05 -1.70
CA PRO A 106 13.12 1.26 -3.04
C PRO A 106 13.50 0.15 -4.02
N LEU A 107 12.60 -0.16 -4.96
CA LEU A 107 12.91 -1.02 -6.09
C LEU A 107 13.89 -0.31 -7.03
N GLY A 108 14.77 -1.08 -7.66
CA GLY A 108 15.67 -0.55 -8.68
C GLY A 108 14.90 -0.06 -9.92
N LEU A 109 15.54 0.79 -10.72
CA LEU A 109 15.06 1.16 -12.05
C LEU A 109 16.05 0.65 -13.09
N VAL A 110 15.52 -0.05 -14.11
CA VAL A 110 16.30 -0.59 -15.23
C VAL A 110 15.93 0.20 -16.48
N GLU A 111 16.92 0.81 -17.11
CA GLU A 111 16.73 1.50 -18.38
C GLU A 111 16.54 0.50 -19.52
N LEU A 112 15.48 0.69 -20.31
CA LEU A 112 15.11 -0.23 -21.39
C LEU A 112 15.98 -0.02 -22.64
N ALA A 113 16.23 1.25 -22.96
CA ALA A 113 17.09 1.66 -24.06
C ALA A 113 17.59 3.10 -23.82
N PRO A 114 18.81 3.42 -24.25
CA PRO A 114 19.31 4.78 -24.20
C PRO A 114 18.60 5.66 -25.23
N GLY A 115 18.19 6.86 -24.83
CA GLY A 115 17.61 7.88 -25.71
C GLY A 115 16.45 8.63 -25.09
N PRO A 116 16.09 9.83 -25.61
CA PRO A 116 14.89 10.55 -25.19
C PRO A 116 13.64 10.07 -25.97
N PRO A 117 12.47 9.92 -25.32
CA PRO A 117 12.30 9.97 -23.87
C PRO A 117 12.97 8.76 -23.20
N ARG A 118 13.55 8.98 -22.01
CA ARG A 118 14.16 7.91 -21.22
C ARG A 118 13.04 6.95 -20.79
N ARG A 119 13.14 5.67 -21.16
CA ARG A 119 12.15 4.64 -20.77
C ARG A 119 12.79 3.67 -19.80
N VAL A 120 12.11 3.40 -18.70
CA VAL A 120 12.58 2.53 -17.64
C VAL A 120 11.51 1.52 -17.26
N ARG A 121 11.95 0.46 -16.60
CA ARG A 121 11.08 -0.45 -15.86
C ARG A 121 11.54 -0.58 -14.43
N LEU A 122 10.61 -0.91 -13.54
CA LEU A 122 10.96 -1.35 -12.19
C LEU A 122 11.79 -2.64 -12.28
N ALA A 123 12.81 -2.75 -11.44
CA ALA A 123 13.55 -3.98 -11.29
C ALA A 123 12.60 -5.05 -10.72
N PRO A 124 12.53 -6.23 -11.34
CA PRO A 124 11.67 -7.29 -10.84
C PRO A 124 12.15 -7.70 -9.45
N LEU A 125 11.20 -7.91 -8.54
CA LEU A 125 11.44 -8.76 -7.38
C LEU A 125 11.57 -10.20 -7.87
N ALA A 126 12.20 -11.06 -7.07
CA ALA A 126 12.29 -12.48 -7.42
C ALA A 126 10.90 -13.01 -7.83
N PRO A 127 10.78 -13.71 -8.98
CA PRO A 127 9.50 -14.20 -9.44
C PRO A 127 8.81 -14.97 -8.34
N ALA A 128 7.51 -14.73 -8.14
CA ALA A 128 6.71 -15.65 -7.36
C ALA A 128 5.65 -16.22 -8.27
N ASP A 129 5.89 -17.47 -8.69
CA ASP A 129 4.89 -18.32 -9.33
C ASP A 129 3.56 -18.27 -8.56
N ALA A 130 3.63 -18.10 -7.24
CA ALA A 130 2.49 -17.91 -6.35
C ALA A 130 1.60 -16.71 -6.71
N LEU A 131 2.15 -15.59 -7.23
CA LEU A 131 1.34 -14.42 -7.59
C LEU A 131 0.79 -14.48 -9.01
N GLU A 132 1.45 -15.19 -9.92
CA GLU A 132 0.81 -15.58 -11.19
C GLU A 132 -0.40 -16.48 -10.93
N GLU A 133 -0.24 -17.45 -10.02
CA GLU A 133 -1.34 -18.33 -9.62
C GLU A 133 -2.44 -17.56 -8.87
N ALA A 134 -2.08 -16.62 -7.98
CA ALA A 134 -3.05 -15.77 -7.32
C ALA A 134 -3.88 -14.97 -8.33
N ALA A 135 -3.25 -14.41 -9.37
CA ALA A 135 -3.96 -13.69 -10.43
C ALA A 135 -4.93 -14.62 -11.20
N ARG A 136 -4.50 -15.84 -11.54
CA ARG A 136 -5.39 -16.84 -12.17
C ARG A 136 -6.57 -17.20 -11.27
N LEU A 137 -6.33 -17.50 -9.99
CA LEU A 137 -7.40 -17.85 -9.05
C LEU A 137 -8.41 -16.71 -8.91
N ALA A 138 -7.94 -15.46 -8.85
CA ALA A 138 -8.81 -14.29 -8.82
C ALA A 138 -9.68 -14.17 -10.08
N GLU A 139 -9.10 -14.43 -11.26
CA GLU A 139 -9.82 -14.41 -12.55
C GLU A 139 -10.82 -15.56 -12.69
N PHE A 140 -10.45 -16.77 -12.24
CA PHE A 140 -11.25 -17.99 -12.40
C PHE A 140 -12.19 -18.31 -11.22
N GLY A 141 -12.41 -17.35 -10.31
CA GLY A 141 -13.48 -17.41 -9.32
C GLY A 141 -13.13 -18.07 -7.98
N ASP A 142 -11.85 -18.19 -7.64
CA ASP A 142 -11.38 -18.52 -6.28
C ASP A 142 -10.66 -17.33 -5.63
N PRO A 143 -11.42 -16.29 -5.21
CA PRO A 143 -10.85 -15.11 -4.58
C PRO A 143 -10.18 -15.42 -3.23
N GLU A 144 -10.61 -16.46 -2.51
CA GLU A 144 -10.03 -16.82 -1.20
C GLU A 144 -8.63 -17.41 -1.37
N GLY A 145 -8.45 -18.31 -2.35
CA GLY A 145 -7.13 -18.82 -2.71
C GLY A 145 -6.17 -17.71 -3.18
N ALA A 146 -6.67 -16.79 -4.01
CA ALA A 146 -5.90 -15.63 -4.45
C ALA A 146 -5.49 -14.70 -3.29
N ILE A 147 -6.42 -14.41 -2.37
CA ILE A 147 -6.16 -13.61 -1.16
C ILE A 147 -5.08 -14.28 -0.31
N ALA A 148 -5.14 -15.61 -0.11
CA ALA A 148 -4.18 -16.32 0.71
C ALA A 148 -2.76 -16.25 0.13
N LEU A 149 -2.60 -16.47 -1.19
CA LEU A 149 -1.31 -16.36 -1.87
C LEU A 149 -0.77 -14.93 -1.88
N ALA A 150 -1.64 -13.94 -2.08
CA ALA A 150 -1.25 -12.53 -2.03
C ALA A 150 -0.78 -12.10 -0.63
N HIS A 151 -1.46 -12.53 0.43
CA HIS A 151 -1.02 -12.27 1.80
C HIS A 151 0.29 -13.01 2.14
N ALA A 152 0.46 -14.25 1.68
CA ALA A 152 1.71 -14.98 1.87
C ALA A 152 2.90 -14.24 1.22
N ALA A 153 2.71 -13.71 0.01
CA ALA A 153 3.74 -12.92 -0.66
C ALA A 153 4.08 -11.62 0.09
N LEU A 154 3.07 -10.93 0.66
CA LEU A 154 3.30 -9.73 1.48
C LEU A 154 3.97 -10.04 2.82
N ASP A 155 3.72 -11.23 3.38
CA ASP A 155 4.40 -11.69 4.58
C ASP A 155 5.90 -11.97 4.34
N GLU A 156 6.29 -12.29 3.11
CA GLU A 156 7.68 -12.48 2.68
C GLU A 156 8.37 -11.16 2.31
N ASP A 157 7.73 -10.33 1.48
CA ASP A 157 8.22 -9.00 1.10
C ASP A 157 7.05 -8.02 0.95
N LEU A 158 7.01 -6.98 1.79
CA LEU A 158 5.97 -5.95 1.74
C LEU A 158 5.99 -5.12 0.45
N ARG A 159 7.07 -5.18 -0.35
CA ARG A 159 7.21 -4.43 -1.60
C ARG A 159 6.51 -5.07 -2.79
N ARG A 160 5.80 -6.19 -2.59
CA ARG A 160 5.03 -6.90 -3.62
C ARG A 160 3.84 -6.09 -4.11
N LEU A 161 4.10 -5.20 -5.08
CA LEU A 161 3.10 -4.33 -5.71
C LEU A 161 1.98 -5.13 -6.39
N ASP A 162 2.34 -6.28 -6.96
CA ASP A 162 1.44 -7.24 -7.60
C ASP A 162 0.42 -7.79 -6.61
N ALA A 163 0.86 -8.18 -5.41
CA ALA A 163 -0.04 -8.60 -4.34
C ALA A 163 -1.02 -7.49 -3.92
N HIS A 164 -0.56 -6.24 -3.86
CA HIS A 164 -1.42 -5.08 -3.59
C HIS A 164 -2.46 -4.84 -4.69
N ALA A 165 -2.06 -4.95 -5.96
CA ALA A 165 -2.99 -4.81 -7.09
C ALA A 165 -4.06 -5.91 -7.06
N ILE A 166 -3.67 -7.17 -6.86
CA ILE A 166 -4.59 -8.32 -6.78
C ILE A 166 -5.59 -8.17 -5.63
N LEU A 167 -5.11 -7.86 -4.42
CA LEU A 167 -5.99 -7.66 -3.25
C LEU A 167 -6.93 -6.46 -3.46
N GLY A 168 -6.43 -5.39 -4.10
CA GLY A 168 -7.23 -4.23 -4.48
C GLY A 168 -8.35 -4.60 -5.46
N ASP A 169 -8.05 -5.35 -6.52
CA ASP A 169 -9.02 -5.77 -7.54
C ASP A 169 -10.09 -6.68 -6.96
N ILE A 170 -9.70 -7.67 -6.14
CA ILE A 170 -10.63 -8.58 -5.44
C ILE A 170 -11.56 -7.78 -4.52
N ALA A 171 -11.01 -6.87 -3.71
CA ALA A 171 -11.80 -6.04 -2.82
C ALA A 171 -12.76 -5.12 -3.59
N LEU A 172 -12.31 -4.52 -4.70
CA LEU A 172 -13.13 -3.63 -5.52
C LEU A 172 -14.27 -4.38 -6.21
N GLY A 173 -14.01 -5.60 -6.69
CA GLY A 173 -15.00 -6.51 -7.26
C GLY A 173 -16.06 -6.94 -6.24
N ALA A 174 -15.66 -7.12 -4.99
CA ALA A 174 -16.56 -7.41 -3.86
C ALA A 174 -17.25 -6.16 -3.26
N ASP A 175 -17.16 -5.00 -3.91
CA ASP A 175 -17.69 -3.70 -3.46
C ASP A 175 -17.15 -3.23 -2.09
N ARG A 176 -16.00 -3.76 -1.65
CA ARG A 176 -15.26 -3.30 -0.47
C ARG A 176 -14.32 -2.17 -0.86
N VAL A 177 -14.90 -1.05 -1.30
CA VAL A 177 -14.16 0.03 -1.98
C VAL A 177 -13.09 0.68 -1.08
N ALA A 178 -13.33 0.77 0.22
CA ALA A 178 -12.33 1.29 1.18
C ALA A 178 -11.12 0.35 1.32
N ASP A 179 -11.35 -0.96 1.40
CA ASP A 179 -10.29 -1.98 1.44
C ASP A 179 -9.47 -1.94 0.14
N ALA A 180 -10.16 -1.83 -1.00
CA ALA A 180 -9.52 -1.69 -2.31
C ALA A 180 -8.59 -0.46 -2.36
N LEU A 181 -9.10 0.70 -1.93
CA LEU A 181 -8.30 1.93 -1.88
C LEU A 181 -7.08 1.76 -0.97
N ALA A 182 -7.21 1.11 0.18
CA ALA A 182 -6.08 0.88 1.08
C ALA A 182 -4.97 0.06 0.40
N HIS A 183 -5.31 -1.04 -0.27
CA HIS A 183 -4.32 -1.87 -0.97
C HIS A 183 -3.65 -1.12 -2.13
N TYR A 184 -4.43 -0.47 -3.00
CA TYR A 184 -3.88 0.28 -4.12
C TYR A 184 -3.01 1.46 -3.66
N ALA A 185 -3.42 2.16 -2.60
CA ALA A 185 -2.69 3.33 -2.10
C ALA A 185 -1.34 2.93 -1.49
N VAL A 186 -1.26 1.78 -0.80
CA VAL A 186 0.03 1.23 -0.35
C VAL A 186 0.91 0.86 -1.54
N GLY A 187 0.39 0.11 -2.52
CA GLY A 187 1.17 -0.26 -3.70
C GLY A 187 1.67 0.96 -4.49
N ALA A 188 0.82 1.97 -4.67
CA ALA A 188 1.21 3.22 -5.32
C ALA A 188 2.29 3.97 -4.53
N ALA A 189 2.16 4.04 -3.20
CA ALA A 189 3.15 4.68 -2.35
C ALA A 189 4.50 3.95 -2.39
N ILE A 190 4.53 2.61 -2.37
CA ILE A 190 5.76 1.82 -2.49
C ILE A 190 6.39 2.03 -3.88
N GLY A 191 5.59 2.06 -4.94
CA GLY A 191 6.08 2.40 -6.28
C GLY A 191 6.69 3.80 -6.34
N ASP A 192 6.06 4.78 -5.71
CA ASP A 192 6.57 6.16 -5.60
C ASP A 192 7.89 6.27 -4.82
N LEU A 193 8.22 5.32 -3.93
CA LEU A 193 9.56 5.26 -3.32
C LEU A 193 10.65 4.97 -4.36
N SER A 194 10.29 4.18 -5.37
CA SER A 194 11.20 3.66 -6.40
C SER A 194 11.28 4.61 -7.59
N VAL A 195 10.16 5.27 -7.90
CA VAL A 195 10.00 6.12 -9.06
C VAL A 195 9.94 7.58 -8.59
N PRO A 196 11.02 8.37 -8.75
CA PRO A 196 11.01 9.76 -8.31
C PRO A 196 9.93 10.56 -9.04
N ALA A 197 9.46 11.64 -8.41
CA ALA A 197 8.45 12.52 -8.99
C ALA A 197 8.93 13.15 -10.31
N GLU A 198 10.23 13.45 -10.40
CA GLU A 198 10.89 14.04 -11.56
C GLU A 198 12.06 13.16 -12.01
N GLY A 199 12.33 13.13 -13.32
CA GLY A 199 13.52 12.49 -13.88
C GLY A 199 13.52 10.95 -13.89
N ALA A 200 12.43 10.30 -13.46
CA ALA A 200 12.29 8.85 -13.56
C ALA A 200 12.36 8.35 -15.02
N GLY A 201 11.87 9.16 -15.96
CA GLY A 201 11.56 8.72 -17.32
C GLY A 201 10.14 8.18 -17.41
N GLU A 202 9.81 7.65 -18.57
CA GLU A 202 8.56 6.96 -18.83
C GLU A 202 8.65 5.51 -18.30
N LEU A 203 7.58 5.03 -17.69
CA LEU A 203 7.34 3.64 -17.31
C LEU A 203 6.22 3.12 -18.19
N PRO A 204 6.52 2.55 -19.37
CA PRO A 204 5.50 2.10 -20.29
C PRO A 204 4.68 0.97 -19.70
N TRP A 205 3.37 0.99 -19.94
CA TRP A 205 2.50 -0.14 -19.60
C TRP A 205 2.89 -1.42 -20.34
N SER A 206 3.56 -1.35 -21.50
CA SER A 206 3.99 -2.56 -22.22
C SER A 206 5.03 -3.41 -21.47
N GLU A 207 5.68 -2.86 -20.44
CA GLU A 207 6.65 -3.59 -19.63
C GLU A 207 5.95 -4.26 -18.44
N ALA A 208 6.02 -5.59 -18.38
CA ALA A 208 5.34 -6.37 -17.35
C ALA A 208 5.70 -5.95 -15.92
N ASP A 209 6.97 -5.59 -15.68
CA ASP A 209 7.47 -5.17 -14.37
C ASP A 209 6.84 -3.83 -13.89
N ASN A 210 6.29 -3.04 -14.80
CA ASN A 210 5.59 -1.78 -14.47
C ASN A 210 4.11 -1.98 -14.15
N HIS A 211 3.50 -3.08 -14.61
CA HIS A 211 2.06 -3.28 -14.55
C HIS A 211 1.49 -3.07 -13.14
N ALA A 212 2.12 -3.66 -12.13
CA ALA A 212 1.58 -3.63 -10.77
C ALA A 212 1.53 -2.21 -10.18
N TYR A 213 2.56 -1.39 -10.41
CA TYR A 213 2.59 0.00 -9.95
C TYR A 213 1.53 0.84 -10.66
N LEU A 214 1.47 0.75 -12.00
CA LEU A 214 0.52 1.51 -12.82
C LEU A 214 -0.94 1.08 -12.52
N ALA A 215 -1.16 -0.22 -12.29
CA ALA A 215 -2.45 -0.77 -11.87
C ALA A 215 -2.85 -0.24 -10.49
N CYS A 216 -1.92 -0.11 -9.54
CA CYS A 216 -2.20 0.51 -8.23
C CYS A 216 -2.60 1.99 -8.36
N LEU A 217 -1.93 2.78 -9.21
CA LEU A 217 -2.33 4.16 -9.47
C LEU A 217 -3.74 4.24 -10.08
N TYR A 218 -4.01 3.42 -11.09
CA TYR A 218 -5.32 3.38 -11.73
C TYR A 218 -6.43 2.90 -10.77
N GLY A 219 -6.12 1.87 -9.97
CA GLY A 219 -6.98 1.33 -8.92
C GLY A 219 -7.35 2.36 -7.87
N CYS A 220 -6.37 3.17 -7.40
CA CYS A 220 -6.64 4.31 -6.51
C CYS A 220 -7.70 5.24 -7.12
N ALA A 221 -7.53 5.65 -8.37
CA ALA A 221 -8.46 6.55 -9.05
C ALA A 221 -9.87 5.96 -9.16
N ARG A 222 -9.99 4.67 -9.51
CA ARG A 222 -11.27 3.96 -9.59
C ARG A 222 -11.96 3.89 -8.23
N ALA A 223 -11.22 3.52 -7.18
CA ALA A 223 -11.75 3.42 -5.83
C ALA A 223 -12.18 4.79 -5.28
N LEU A 224 -11.35 5.84 -5.46
CA LEU A 224 -11.68 7.21 -5.07
C LEU A 224 -12.95 7.72 -5.77
N ARG A 225 -13.10 7.45 -7.07
CA ARG A 225 -14.33 7.79 -7.80
C ARG A 225 -15.56 7.08 -7.22
N ARG A 226 -15.47 5.77 -6.93
CA ARG A 226 -16.58 5.02 -6.31
C ARG A 226 -16.94 5.53 -4.91
N LEU A 227 -15.99 6.12 -4.19
CA LEU A 227 -16.21 6.78 -2.90
C LEU A 227 -16.71 8.24 -3.04
N GLY A 228 -16.93 8.75 -4.26
CA GLY A 228 -17.32 10.15 -4.50
C GLY A 228 -16.20 11.17 -4.27
N ARG A 229 -14.94 10.72 -4.16
CA ARG A 229 -13.76 11.56 -3.93
C ARG A 229 -13.08 11.96 -5.24
N GLU A 230 -13.85 12.54 -6.15
CA GLU A 230 -13.40 12.81 -7.52
C GLU A 230 -12.21 13.77 -7.60
N ARG A 231 -12.14 14.77 -6.71
CA ARG A 231 -11.00 15.69 -6.61
C ARG A 231 -9.70 14.96 -6.29
N ASP A 232 -9.76 13.94 -5.43
CA ASP A 232 -8.61 13.15 -5.05
C ASP A 232 -8.22 12.16 -6.14
N ALA A 233 -9.19 11.68 -6.94
CA ALA A 233 -8.97 10.73 -8.03
C ALA A 233 -8.14 11.30 -9.20
N ALA A 234 -8.02 12.62 -9.33
CA ALA A 234 -7.23 13.26 -10.38
C ALA A 234 -5.71 13.08 -10.18
N ALA A 235 -5.22 13.18 -8.95
CA ALA A 235 -3.79 13.08 -8.66
C ALA A 235 -3.14 11.74 -9.09
N PRO A 236 -3.71 10.55 -8.79
CA PRO A 236 -3.11 9.28 -9.22
C PRO A 236 -3.20 9.10 -10.75
N LEU A 237 -4.24 9.62 -11.41
CA LEU A 237 -4.35 9.60 -12.88
C LEU A 237 -3.31 10.50 -13.54
N ALA A 238 -3.08 11.69 -12.99
CA ALA A 238 -2.05 12.60 -13.50
C ALA A 238 -0.66 11.97 -13.36
N ARG A 239 -0.38 11.32 -12.23
CA ARG A 239 0.85 10.56 -12.04
C ARG A 239 0.98 9.42 -13.05
N LEU A 240 -0.07 8.62 -13.22
CA LEU A 240 -0.12 7.52 -14.19
C LEU A 240 0.16 8.00 -15.63
N LEU A 241 -0.51 9.05 -16.09
CA LEU A 241 -0.34 9.59 -17.44
C LEU A 241 1.03 10.25 -17.68
N ALA A 242 1.66 10.76 -16.62
CA ALA A 242 3.03 11.28 -16.73
C ALA A 242 4.07 10.15 -16.86
N LEU A 243 3.76 8.96 -16.33
CA LEU A 243 4.62 7.78 -16.37
C LEU A 243 4.39 6.95 -17.64
N ASP A 244 3.14 6.80 -18.06
CA ASP A 244 2.75 6.04 -19.25
C ASP A 244 1.96 6.95 -20.23
N PRO A 245 2.66 7.78 -21.04
CA PRO A 245 2.00 8.69 -21.98
C PRO A 245 1.19 7.98 -23.07
N ASP A 246 1.52 6.72 -23.36
CA ASP A 246 0.81 5.87 -24.32
C ASP A 246 -0.58 5.43 -23.81
N ASP A 247 -0.89 5.73 -22.54
CA ASP A 247 -2.19 5.51 -21.90
C ASP A 247 -2.68 4.06 -22.02
N GLY A 248 -1.80 3.08 -21.75
CA GLY A 248 -2.09 1.66 -21.92
C GLY A 248 -3.27 1.16 -21.08
N LEU A 249 -3.59 1.86 -19.98
CA LEU A 249 -4.73 1.58 -19.10
C LEU A 249 -5.98 2.42 -19.41
N GLY A 250 -5.94 3.36 -20.36
CA GLY A 250 -7.07 4.25 -20.67
C GLY A 250 -7.40 5.26 -19.56
N ALA A 251 -6.42 5.64 -18.75
CA ALA A 251 -6.53 6.63 -17.68
C ALA A 251 -6.98 8.01 -18.18
N SER A 252 -6.66 8.40 -19.42
CA SER A 252 -7.11 9.68 -20.00
C SER A 252 -8.63 9.77 -20.13
N GLY A 253 -9.30 8.63 -20.39
CA GLY A 253 -10.76 8.54 -20.46
C GLY A 253 -11.40 8.81 -19.11
N LEU A 254 -10.83 8.20 -18.06
CA LEU A 254 -11.26 8.41 -16.68
C LEU A 254 -10.99 9.86 -16.23
N MET A 255 -9.79 10.40 -16.49
CA MET A 255 -9.47 11.79 -16.16
C MET A 255 -10.50 12.78 -16.72
N ARG A 256 -10.86 12.63 -18.00
CA ARG A 256 -11.88 13.47 -18.65
C ARG A 256 -13.27 13.32 -18.03
N ALA A 257 -13.59 12.15 -17.48
CA ALA A 257 -14.86 11.92 -16.82
C ALA A 257 -14.98 12.65 -15.46
N LEU A 258 -13.86 12.92 -14.78
CA LEU A 258 -13.82 13.65 -13.51
C LEU A 258 -13.93 15.19 -13.68
N GLN A 259 -13.76 15.69 -14.91
CA GLN A 259 -13.76 17.12 -15.23
C GLN A 259 -15.11 17.63 -15.75
N ARG A 260 -16.13 16.77 -15.79
CA ARG A 260 -17.50 17.10 -16.22
C ARG A 260 -18.40 17.32 -15.02
#